data_AF-A0A1S8BF77-F1
#
_entry.id   AF-A0A1S8BF77-F1
#
_cell.length_a   1.000
_cell.length_b   1.000
_cell.length_c   1.000
_cell.angle_alpha   90.00
_cell.angle_beta   90.00
_cell.angle_gamma   90.00
#
_symmetry.space_group_name_H-M   'P 1'
#
loop_
_entity.id
_entity.type
_entity.pdbx_description
1 polymer ?
#
loop_
_entity_poly.entity_id
_entity_poly.type
_entity_poly.pdbx_seq_one_letter_code
_entity_poly.pdbx_strand_id
1 'polypeptide(L)'
;MFSRGNVKEKARIMAMGTVRDAVGCAAVDLYAGIGYFAFPYRRAGVRTVVGWEINGWSVEGLRRGAGLNGWGVRVVVPGGGGGGEEGDGGALEGEEEERDFVVFCEDNAHAARRVEGMRQRLPPVRHVNAGLLPTSRGAWETAVRVLEPRLGGWMHLHENFGEREVRERAEEVVGEVRRIWGKVRAERCGGGLEVGADVGDVVRLEHVERVKTYAPGVLHCVLDIWIAPTGTKPRA
;
A
#
# COMPACT_ATOMS: atom_id res chain seq x y z
N MET A 1 11.84 -4.72 -11.73
CA MET A 1 12.07 -4.05 -13.04
C MET A 1 12.09 -2.54 -12.81
N PHE A 2 13.00 -1.81 -13.47
CA PHE A 2 13.05 -0.34 -13.42
C PHE A 2 12.54 0.23 -14.75
N SER A 3 11.59 1.16 -14.71
CA SER A 3 11.03 1.81 -15.90
C SER A 3 11.24 3.33 -15.84
N ARG A 4 12.01 3.89 -16.78
CA ARG A 4 12.18 5.35 -16.93
C ARG A 4 10.86 6.07 -17.18
N GLY A 5 9.92 5.44 -17.88
CA GLY A 5 8.60 6.03 -18.18
C GLY A 5 7.74 6.30 -16.94
N ASN A 6 8.06 5.73 -15.78
CA ASN A 6 7.28 5.93 -14.54
C ASN A 6 7.80 7.11 -13.69
N VAL A 7 8.78 7.89 -14.19
CA VAL A 7 9.34 9.05 -13.46
C VAL A 7 8.26 10.10 -13.15
N LYS A 8 7.28 10.28 -14.05
CA LYS A 8 6.13 11.15 -13.82
C LYS A 8 5.35 10.75 -12.57
N GLU A 9 5.11 9.45 -12.39
CA GLU A 9 4.39 8.93 -11.23
C GLU A 9 5.16 9.12 -9.92
N LYS A 10 6.48 8.92 -9.93
CA LYS A 10 7.33 9.21 -8.77
C LYS A 10 7.23 10.68 -8.33
N ALA A 11 7.28 11.59 -9.30
CA ALA A 11 7.15 13.03 -9.03
C ALA A 11 5.75 13.37 -8.51
N ARG A 12 4.71 12.72 -9.06
CA ARG A 12 3.32 12.90 -8.65
C ARG A 12 3.11 12.50 -7.18
N ILE A 13 3.57 11.32 -6.77
CA ILE A 13 3.49 10.87 -5.36
C ILE A 13 4.18 11.88 -4.43
N MET A 14 5.37 12.40 -4.80
CA MET A 14 6.07 13.41 -3.99
C MET A 14 5.38 14.77 -3.93
N ALA A 15 4.56 15.10 -4.92
CA ALA A 15 3.84 16.38 -5.02
C ALA A 15 2.40 16.29 -4.51
N MET A 16 1.88 15.08 -4.31
CA MET A 16 0.51 14.84 -3.91
C MET A 16 0.23 15.42 -2.52
N GLY A 17 -0.73 16.35 -2.44
CA GLY A 17 -1.11 17.01 -1.18
C GLY A 17 -1.45 16.00 -0.09
N THR A 18 -2.23 14.97 -0.42
CA THR A 18 -2.65 13.94 0.55
C THR A 18 -1.48 13.17 1.17
N VAL A 19 -0.40 12.93 0.41
CA VAL A 19 0.83 12.32 0.93
C VAL A 19 1.62 13.30 1.79
N ARG A 20 1.70 14.56 1.38
CA ARG A 20 2.38 15.63 2.13
C ARG A 20 1.66 15.97 3.42
N ASP A 21 0.34 15.87 3.46
CA ASP A 21 -0.49 16.14 4.63
C ASP A 21 -0.50 14.95 5.60
N ALA A 22 -0.11 13.76 5.14
CA ALA A 22 0.07 12.55 5.95
C ALA A 22 1.43 12.52 6.69
N VAL A 23 2.00 13.68 7.04
CA VAL A 23 3.23 13.75 7.85
C VAL A 23 3.01 12.99 9.16
N GLY A 24 3.98 12.16 9.54
CA GLY A 24 3.88 11.37 10.76
C GLY A 24 3.07 10.08 10.61
N CYS A 25 2.43 9.84 9.47
CA CYS A 25 1.72 8.60 9.17
C CYS A 25 2.64 7.58 8.48
N ALA A 26 2.13 6.36 8.30
CA ALA A 26 2.79 5.30 7.54
C ALA A 26 2.18 5.14 6.13
N ALA A 27 2.98 4.59 5.22
CA ALA A 27 2.52 4.10 3.93
C ALA A 27 2.91 2.63 3.74
N VAL A 28 2.12 1.89 2.97
CA VAL A 28 2.41 0.50 2.60
C VAL A 28 2.69 0.41 1.10
N ASP A 29 3.74 -0.30 0.70
CA ASP A 29 4.02 -0.66 -0.69
C ASP A 29 3.99 -2.18 -0.86
N LEU A 30 2.94 -2.70 -1.51
CA LEU A 30 2.72 -4.15 -1.65
C LEU A 30 3.61 -4.80 -2.71
N TYR A 31 4.37 -3.99 -3.46
CA TYR A 31 5.31 -4.43 -4.50
C TYR A 31 6.54 -3.51 -4.51
N ALA A 32 7.27 -3.50 -3.39
CA ALA A 32 8.30 -2.51 -3.11
C ALA A 32 9.45 -2.52 -4.12
N GLY A 33 9.80 -3.67 -4.69
CA GLY A 33 10.91 -3.79 -5.63
C GLY A 33 12.20 -3.26 -5.03
N ILE A 34 12.89 -2.40 -5.79
CA ILE A 34 14.10 -1.69 -5.35
C ILE A 34 13.79 -0.37 -4.60
N GLY A 35 12.55 -0.19 -4.14
CA GLY A 35 12.07 1.05 -3.51
C GLY A 35 11.55 2.09 -4.49
N TYR A 36 11.01 1.67 -5.65
CA TYR A 36 10.67 2.59 -6.73
C TYR A 36 9.61 3.63 -6.33
N PHE A 37 8.52 3.18 -5.69
CA PHE A 37 7.45 4.02 -5.16
C PHE A 37 7.58 4.26 -3.65
N ALA A 38 8.16 3.30 -2.91
CA ALA A 38 8.49 3.47 -1.50
C ALA A 38 9.34 4.73 -1.18
N PHE A 39 10.39 5.02 -1.97
CA PHE A 39 11.25 6.18 -1.72
C PHE A 39 10.54 7.54 -1.89
N PRO A 40 9.74 7.77 -2.94
CA PRO A 40 8.86 8.92 -3.04
C PRO A 40 8.04 9.21 -1.78
N TYR A 41 7.40 8.21 -1.17
CA TYR A 41 6.64 8.40 0.08
C TYR A 41 7.51 8.93 1.21
N ARG A 42 8.66 8.28 1.46
CA ARG A 42 9.57 8.70 2.53
C ARG A 42 10.10 10.11 2.31
N ARG A 43 10.44 10.44 1.06
CA ARG A 43 10.91 11.77 0.66
C ARG A 43 9.84 12.85 0.83
N ALA A 44 8.56 12.49 0.66
CA ALA A 44 7.42 13.40 0.79
C ALA A 44 7.04 13.70 2.26
N GLY A 45 7.58 12.96 3.23
CA GLY A 45 7.33 13.20 4.66
C GLY A 45 6.59 12.08 5.39
N VAL A 46 6.25 10.99 4.70
CA VAL A 46 5.76 9.76 5.37
C VAL A 46 6.82 9.30 6.37
N ARG A 47 6.40 8.97 7.59
CA ARG A 47 7.29 8.63 8.70
C ARG A 47 7.95 7.26 8.49
N THR A 48 7.12 6.28 8.16
CA THR A 48 7.53 4.89 7.98
C THR A 48 6.89 4.30 6.74
N VAL A 49 7.69 3.67 5.88
CA VAL A 49 7.20 2.93 4.72
C VAL A 49 7.38 1.44 4.94
N VAL A 50 6.29 0.69 4.95
CA VAL A 50 6.31 -0.77 5.08
C VAL A 50 6.17 -1.40 3.70
N GLY A 51 7.14 -2.23 3.30
CA GLY A 51 7.22 -2.77 1.95
C GLY A 51 7.20 -4.30 1.91
N TRP A 52 6.62 -4.87 0.86
CA TRP A 52 6.72 -6.30 0.52
C TRP A 52 7.43 -6.49 -0.81
N GLU A 53 8.37 -7.42 -0.85
CA GLU A 53 9.08 -7.80 -2.07
C GLU A 53 9.61 -9.23 -1.96
N ILE A 54 9.19 -10.09 -2.89
CA ILE A 54 9.54 -11.52 -2.86
C ILE A 54 11.00 -11.79 -3.27
N ASN A 55 11.59 -10.93 -4.11
CA ASN A 55 12.95 -11.11 -4.59
C ASN A 55 13.97 -10.46 -3.66
N GLY A 56 14.77 -11.29 -2.96
CA GLY A 56 15.82 -10.82 -2.07
C GLY A 56 16.86 -9.88 -2.71
N TRP A 57 17.13 -9.99 -4.02
CA TRP A 57 18.01 -9.05 -4.72
C TRP A 57 17.38 -7.67 -4.89
N SER A 58 16.07 -7.61 -5.11
CA SER A 58 15.32 -6.35 -5.14
C SER A 58 15.36 -5.69 -3.77
N VAL A 59 15.14 -6.46 -2.70
CA VAL A 59 15.23 -5.98 -1.30
C VAL A 59 16.62 -5.46 -0.98
N GLU A 60 17.69 -6.13 -1.42
CA GLU A 60 19.05 -5.64 -1.24
C GLU A 60 19.30 -4.34 -2.02
N GLY A 61 18.76 -4.23 -3.24
CA GLY A 61 18.77 -2.99 -4.01
C GLY A 61 18.06 -1.84 -3.29
N LEU A 62 16.90 -2.10 -2.70
CA LEU A 62 16.17 -1.15 -1.85
C LEU A 62 17.02 -0.74 -0.66
N ARG A 63 17.58 -1.70 0.09
CA ARG A 63 18.40 -1.42 1.29
C ARG A 63 19.59 -0.51 0.97
N ARG A 64 20.32 -0.79 -0.10
CA ARG A 64 21.44 0.06 -0.56
C ARG A 64 20.96 1.43 -1.02
N GLY A 65 19.89 1.46 -1.80
CA GLY A 65 19.29 2.71 -2.28
C GLY A 65 18.85 3.62 -1.14
N ALA A 66 18.20 3.07 -0.12
CA ALA A 66 17.80 3.79 1.07
C ALA A 66 19.01 4.30 1.88
N GLY A 67 20.03 3.47 2.06
CA GLY A 67 21.28 3.86 2.72
C GLY A 67 21.99 5.04 2.03
N LEU A 68 22.02 5.06 0.69
CA LEU A 68 22.55 6.19 -0.09
C LEU A 68 21.73 7.48 0.07
N ASN A 69 20.46 7.38 0.49
CA ASN A 69 19.60 8.51 0.82
C ASN A 69 19.61 8.85 2.32
N GLY A 70 20.43 8.17 3.13
CA GLY A 70 20.50 8.37 4.57
C GLY A 70 19.31 7.80 5.36
N TRP A 71 18.58 6.83 4.80
CA TRP A 71 17.44 6.20 5.45
C TRP A 71 17.77 4.82 6.01
N GLY A 72 17.28 4.54 7.22
CA GLY A 72 17.40 3.23 7.87
C GLY A 72 16.39 2.22 7.31
N VAL A 73 16.83 0.99 7.09
CA VAL A 73 15.98 -0.10 6.60
C VAL A 73 16.11 -1.32 7.50
N ARG A 74 14.98 -1.81 8.02
CA ARG A 74 14.86 -3.14 8.60
C ARG A 74 14.36 -4.12 7.54
N VAL A 75 15.14 -5.14 7.22
CA VAL A 75 14.70 -6.24 6.35
C VAL A 75 14.28 -7.41 7.22
N VAL A 76 13.08 -7.95 7.00
CA VAL A 76 12.55 -9.14 7.68
C VAL A 76 12.47 -10.28 6.67
N VAL A 77 13.09 -11.42 6.98
CA VAL A 77 13.11 -12.61 6.13
C VAL A 77 12.42 -13.75 6.89
N PRO A 78 11.42 -14.45 6.30
CA PRO A 78 10.81 -15.61 6.94
C PRO A 78 11.84 -16.69 7.29
N GLY A 79 11.79 -17.23 8.51
CA GLY A 79 12.69 -18.31 8.97
C GLY A 79 14.16 -17.92 9.15
N GLY A 80 14.50 -16.63 8.99
CA GLY A 80 15.86 -16.11 9.07
C GLY A 80 16.23 -15.56 10.45
N GLY A 81 15.89 -16.26 11.53
CA GLY A 81 16.49 -16.06 12.85
C GLY A 81 17.56 -17.13 13.05
N GLY A 82 18.80 -16.75 13.33
CA GLY A 82 19.86 -17.72 13.62
C GLY A 82 19.43 -18.65 14.78
N GLY A 83 19.33 -19.95 14.49
CA GLY A 83 19.25 -21.04 15.46
C GLY A 83 18.14 -20.96 16.50
N GLY A 84 16.99 -21.57 16.22
CA GLY A 84 16.02 -21.94 17.25
C GLY A 84 14.57 -21.90 16.79
N GLU A 85 14.03 -23.11 16.58
CA GLU A 85 12.60 -23.49 16.65
C GLU A 85 11.62 -22.89 15.62
N GLU A 86 10.83 -23.81 15.04
CA GLU A 86 9.73 -23.55 14.12
C GLU A 86 8.58 -22.81 14.83
N GLY A 87 8.74 -21.50 14.99
CA GLY A 87 7.67 -20.54 15.27
C GLY A 87 7.42 -19.64 14.05
N ASP A 88 6.34 -18.88 14.07
CA ASP A 88 5.99 -17.77 13.15
C ASP A 88 6.99 -16.58 13.27
N GLY A 89 8.30 -16.90 13.31
CA GLY A 89 9.44 -16.16 13.83
C GLY A 89 9.89 -14.99 12.97
N GLY A 90 8.98 -14.06 12.73
CA GLY A 90 9.28 -12.70 12.29
C GLY A 90 8.73 -11.66 13.27
N ALA A 91 8.70 -11.98 14.56
CA ALA A 91 8.35 -11.01 15.59
C ALA A 91 9.42 -9.91 15.61
N LEU A 92 8.98 -8.66 15.61
CA LEU A 92 9.83 -7.50 15.89
C LEU A 92 10.23 -7.54 17.38
N GLU A 93 11.07 -8.49 17.77
CA GLU A 93 11.53 -8.61 19.16
C GLU A 93 12.63 -7.57 19.41
N GLY A 94 12.35 -6.66 20.35
CA GLY A 94 13.24 -5.58 20.74
C GLY A 94 12.54 -4.22 20.81
N GLU A 95 13.07 -3.34 21.66
CA GLU A 95 12.79 -1.90 21.66
C GLU A 95 13.35 -1.29 20.36
N GLU A 96 12.73 -1.60 19.21
CA GLU A 96 13.26 -1.20 17.92
C GLU A 96 12.98 0.29 17.70
N GLU A 97 14.06 1.07 17.64
CA GLU A 97 14.06 2.44 17.09
C GLU A 97 13.26 2.47 15.79
N GLU A 98 12.31 3.37 15.71
CA GLU A 98 11.49 3.57 14.53
C GLU A 98 12.37 3.80 13.29
N ARG A 99 12.24 2.92 12.30
CA ARG A 99 13.02 2.97 11.05
C ARG A 99 12.19 3.58 9.94
N ASP A 100 12.88 4.25 9.01
CA ASP A 100 12.25 4.84 7.82
C ASP A 100 11.57 3.78 6.94
N PHE A 101 12.15 2.58 6.87
CA PHE A 101 11.61 1.44 6.12
C PHE A 101 11.61 0.14 6.92
N VAL A 102 10.51 -0.60 6.81
CA VAL A 102 10.42 -2.01 7.22
C VAL A 102 10.02 -2.83 5.99
N VAL A 103 10.91 -3.70 5.52
CA VAL A 103 10.72 -4.44 4.27
C VAL A 103 10.69 -5.94 4.55
N PHE A 104 9.58 -6.57 4.21
CA PHE A 104 9.41 -8.01 4.29
C PHE A 104 9.83 -8.66 2.96
N CYS A 105 10.83 -9.52 3.04
CA CYS A 105 11.31 -10.32 1.91
C CYS A 105 10.46 -11.60 1.77
N GLU A 106 9.20 -11.43 1.37
CA GLU A 106 8.21 -12.51 1.29
C GLU A 106 7.06 -12.11 0.34
N ASP A 107 6.06 -13.00 0.20
CA ASP A 107 4.83 -12.71 -0.52
C ASP A 107 3.94 -11.67 0.20
N ASN A 108 3.36 -10.73 -0.56
CA ASN A 108 2.49 -9.69 -0.01
C ASN A 108 1.14 -10.21 0.51
N ALA A 109 0.79 -11.48 0.27
CA ALA A 109 -0.36 -12.15 0.86
C ALA A 109 -0.31 -12.14 2.40
N HIS A 110 0.89 -12.06 2.99
CA HIS A 110 1.08 -11.96 4.43
C HIS A 110 0.90 -10.54 4.98
N ALA A 111 0.85 -9.52 4.13
CA ALA A 111 0.92 -8.12 4.54
C ALA A 111 -0.23 -7.70 5.46
N ALA A 112 -1.46 -8.14 5.18
CA ALA A 112 -2.62 -7.80 6.00
C ALA A 112 -2.44 -8.28 7.46
N ARG A 113 -2.03 -9.54 7.65
CA ARG A 113 -1.76 -10.12 8.98
C ARG A 113 -0.62 -9.40 9.68
N ARG A 114 0.48 -9.12 8.97
CA ARG A 114 1.65 -8.46 9.55
C ARG A 114 1.36 -7.03 9.97
N VAL A 115 0.72 -6.23 9.11
CA VAL A 115 0.31 -4.87 9.47
C VAL A 115 -0.62 -4.89 10.67
N GLU A 116 -1.58 -5.81 10.73
CA GLU A 116 -2.46 -5.98 11.88
C GLU A 116 -1.66 -6.23 13.17
N GLY A 117 -0.71 -7.15 13.16
CA GLY A 117 0.19 -7.43 14.29
C GLY A 117 1.11 -6.27 14.67
N MET A 118 1.35 -5.32 13.77
CA MET A 118 2.20 -4.14 14.00
C MET A 118 1.42 -2.86 14.32
N ARG A 119 0.08 -2.87 14.30
CA ARG A 119 -0.74 -1.63 14.42
C ARG A 119 -0.44 -0.79 15.65
N GLN A 120 -0.06 -1.40 16.77
CA GLN A 120 0.25 -0.67 18.01
C GLN A 120 1.62 0.02 17.97
N ARG A 121 2.50 -0.38 17.05
CA ARG A 121 3.90 0.08 16.94
C ARG A 121 4.15 0.88 15.66
N LEU A 122 3.27 0.76 14.67
CA LEU A 122 3.33 1.47 13.41
C LEU A 122 2.49 2.75 13.47
N PRO A 123 2.94 3.88 12.92
CA PRO A 123 2.06 5.01 12.68
C PRO A 123 0.85 4.61 11.81
N PRO A 124 -0.28 5.35 11.88
CA PRO A 124 -1.46 5.02 11.09
C PRO A 124 -1.15 4.91 9.59
N VAL A 125 -1.56 3.79 8.96
CA VAL A 125 -1.39 3.61 7.52
C VAL A 125 -2.45 4.42 6.79
N ARG A 126 -2.01 5.48 6.10
CA ARG A 126 -2.89 6.38 5.33
C ARG A 126 -2.80 6.19 3.82
N HIS A 127 -1.73 5.56 3.35
CA HIS A 127 -1.50 5.30 1.93
C HIS A 127 -1.11 3.84 1.70
N VAL A 128 -1.64 3.26 0.64
CA VAL A 128 -1.19 1.96 0.14
C VAL A 128 -0.98 2.02 -1.36
N ASN A 129 0.21 1.58 -1.80
CA ASN A 129 0.59 1.46 -3.19
C ASN A 129 0.54 -0.01 -3.62
N ALA A 130 -0.17 -0.29 -4.72
CA ALA A 130 -0.27 -1.60 -5.34
C ALA A 130 0.31 -1.55 -6.76
N GLY A 131 1.64 -1.38 -6.84
CA GLY A 131 2.39 -1.09 -8.07
C GLY A 131 2.67 -2.27 -9.01
N LEU A 132 1.73 -3.19 -9.23
CA LEU A 132 1.90 -4.34 -10.14
C LEU A 132 1.16 -4.15 -11.47
N LEU A 133 1.81 -4.55 -12.58
CA LEU A 133 1.21 -4.61 -13.92
C LEU A 133 1.22 -6.07 -14.43
N PRO A 134 0.25 -6.47 -15.29
CA PRO A 134 -0.78 -5.64 -15.91
C PRO A 134 -1.95 -5.27 -14.99
N THR A 135 -2.06 -5.91 -13.82
CA THR A 135 -3.10 -5.62 -12.84
C THR A 135 -2.57 -5.87 -11.43
N SER A 136 -3.10 -5.13 -10.47
CA SER A 136 -2.84 -5.28 -9.04
C SER A 136 -3.98 -5.97 -8.30
N ARG A 137 -4.97 -6.53 -9.02
CA ARG A 137 -6.21 -7.12 -8.48
C ARG A 137 -6.02 -8.06 -7.29
N GLY A 138 -5.00 -8.91 -7.31
CA GLY A 138 -4.70 -9.83 -6.21
C GLY A 138 -4.39 -9.16 -4.87
N ALA A 139 -4.01 -7.88 -4.89
CA ALA A 139 -3.64 -7.10 -3.71
C ALA A 139 -4.74 -6.13 -3.22
N TRP A 140 -5.88 -6.00 -3.91
CA TRP A 140 -6.89 -5.01 -3.55
C TRP A 140 -7.49 -5.24 -2.17
N GLU A 141 -7.79 -6.49 -1.80
CA GLU A 141 -8.30 -6.81 -0.45
C GLU A 141 -7.27 -6.50 0.63
N THR A 142 -6.00 -6.87 0.41
CA THR A 142 -4.89 -6.51 1.29
C THR A 142 -4.78 -5.00 1.45
N ALA A 143 -4.87 -4.24 0.36
CA ALA A 143 -4.80 -2.79 0.38
C ALA A 143 -5.93 -2.16 1.21
N VAL A 144 -7.17 -2.65 1.12
CA VAL A 144 -8.26 -2.22 2.02
C VAL A 144 -7.97 -2.57 3.47
N ARG A 145 -7.46 -3.78 3.74
CA ARG A 145 -7.20 -4.25 5.11
C ARG A 145 -6.09 -3.46 5.80
N VAL A 146 -5.02 -3.08 5.10
CA VAL A 146 -3.87 -2.42 5.76
C VAL A 146 -4.15 -0.97 6.18
N LEU A 147 -5.07 -0.26 5.48
CA LEU A 147 -5.45 1.10 5.84
C LEU A 147 -5.97 1.21 7.27
N GLU A 148 -5.75 2.37 7.91
CA GLU A 148 -6.28 2.69 9.24
C GLU A 148 -7.78 3.03 9.16
N PRO A 149 -8.68 2.14 9.62
CA PRO A 149 -10.12 2.36 9.45
C PRO A 149 -10.65 3.61 10.17
N ARG A 150 -10.02 4.07 11.26
CA ARG A 150 -10.49 5.25 12.00
C ARG A 150 -10.11 6.58 11.34
N LEU A 151 -9.15 6.57 10.42
CA LEU A 151 -8.66 7.77 9.73
C LEU A 151 -8.93 7.73 8.22
N GLY A 152 -9.29 6.56 7.68
CA GLY A 152 -9.39 6.37 6.24
C GLY A 152 -8.02 6.46 5.55
N GLY A 153 -8.02 6.46 4.22
CA GLY A 153 -6.78 6.53 3.46
C GLY A 153 -6.95 6.40 1.96
N TRP A 154 -5.82 6.47 1.25
CA TRP A 154 -5.76 6.36 -0.20
C TRP A 154 -5.13 5.04 -0.63
N MET A 155 -5.75 4.43 -1.64
CA MET A 155 -5.20 3.31 -2.39
C MET A 155 -4.75 3.81 -3.76
N HIS A 156 -3.53 3.45 -4.16
CA HIS A 156 -2.98 3.75 -5.48
C HIS A 156 -2.84 2.44 -6.25
N LEU A 157 -3.83 2.16 -7.10
CA LEU A 157 -3.95 0.87 -7.80
C LEU A 157 -3.45 1.00 -9.23
N HIS A 158 -2.47 0.18 -9.58
CA HIS A 158 -1.89 0.17 -10.93
C HIS A 158 -2.63 -0.84 -11.80
N GLU A 159 -3.09 -0.39 -12.96
CA GLU A 159 -3.85 -1.21 -13.91
C GLU A 159 -3.48 -0.85 -15.35
N ASN A 160 -3.56 -1.84 -16.24
CA ASN A 160 -3.51 -1.62 -17.68
C ASN A 160 -4.93 -1.60 -18.25
N PHE A 161 -5.28 -0.51 -18.93
CA PHE A 161 -6.56 -0.36 -19.61
C PHE A 161 -6.36 -0.06 -21.09
N GLY A 162 -7.25 -0.52 -21.94
CA GLY A 162 -7.37 0.01 -23.30
C GLY A 162 -7.66 1.51 -23.26
N GLU A 163 -7.05 2.28 -24.17
CA GLU A 163 -7.13 3.74 -24.20
C GLU A 163 -8.58 4.28 -24.20
N ARG A 164 -9.49 3.53 -24.84
CA ARG A 164 -10.90 3.90 -24.99
C ARG A 164 -11.80 3.44 -23.83
N GLU A 165 -11.33 2.52 -23.00
CA GLU A 165 -12.10 1.90 -21.91
C GLU A 165 -11.70 2.42 -20.52
N VAL A 166 -10.72 3.32 -20.42
CA VAL A 166 -10.18 3.83 -19.13
C VAL A 166 -11.27 4.23 -18.12
N ARG A 167 -12.32 4.91 -18.57
CA ARG A 167 -13.39 5.38 -17.68
C ARG A 167 -14.22 4.20 -17.14
N GLU A 168 -14.72 3.36 -18.04
CA GLU A 168 -15.55 2.20 -17.71
C GLU A 168 -14.81 1.24 -16.78
N ARG A 169 -13.56 0.89 -17.12
CA ARG A 169 -12.74 -0.01 -16.31
C ARG A 169 -12.38 0.59 -14.95
N ALA A 170 -12.21 1.92 -14.86
CA ALA A 170 -12.00 2.56 -13.57
C ALA A 170 -13.24 2.49 -12.68
N GLU A 171 -14.44 2.68 -13.24
CA GLU A 171 -15.70 2.52 -12.52
C GLU A 171 -15.92 1.07 -12.05
N GLU A 172 -15.55 0.07 -12.87
CA GLU A 172 -15.56 -1.35 -12.48
C GLU A 172 -14.63 -1.63 -11.30
N VAL A 173 -13.38 -1.14 -11.35
CA VAL A 173 -12.41 -1.32 -10.26
C VAL A 173 -12.95 -0.73 -8.96
N VAL A 174 -13.53 0.47 -9.01
CA VAL A 174 -14.12 1.12 -7.83
C VAL A 174 -15.32 0.33 -7.29
N GLY A 175 -16.15 -0.24 -8.18
CA GLY A 175 -17.24 -1.13 -7.80
C GLY A 175 -16.76 -2.37 -7.05
N GLU A 176 -15.66 -2.99 -7.50
CA GLU A 176 -15.04 -4.11 -6.80
C GLU A 176 -14.41 -3.71 -5.46
N VAL A 177 -13.71 -2.57 -5.41
CA VAL A 177 -13.16 -2.05 -4.14
C VAL A 177 -14.28 -1.76 -3.13
N ARG A 178 -15.44 -1.26 -3.57
CA ARG A 178 -16.64 -1.09 -2.72
C ARG A 178 -17.13 -2.42 -2.14
N ARG A 179 -17.18 -3.49 -2.95
CA ARG A 179 -17.56 -4.83 -2.49
C ARG A 179 -16.57 -5.37 -1.46
N ILE A 180 -15.28 -5.28 -1.76
CA ILE A 180 -14.18 -5.71 -0.87
C ILE A 180 -14.25 -4.94 0.45
N TRP A 181 -14.40 -3.61 0.40
CA TRP A 181 -14.53 -2.78 1.58
C TRP A 181 -15.75 -3.17 2.42
N GLY A 182 -16.91 -3.41 1.80
CA GLY A 182 -18.10 -3.88 2.49
C GLY A 182 -17.88 -5.20 3.24
N LYS A 183 -17.21 -6.17 2.59
CA LYS A 183 -16.80 -7.45 3.20
C LYS A 183 -15.86 -7.24 4.39
N VAL A 184 -14.75 -6.53 4.19
CA VAL A 184 -13.73 -6.28 5.24
C VAL A 184 -14.34 -5.54 6.43
N ARG A 185 -15.22 -4.56 6.18
CA ARG A 185 -15.92 -3.83 7.24
C ARG A 185 -16.86 -4.74 8.03
N ALA A 186 -17.64 -5.59 7.36
CA ALA A 186 -18.54 -6.53 8.02
C ALA A 186 -17.78 -7.49 8.95
N GLU A 187 -16.63 -8.01 8.51
CA GLU A 187 -15.75 -8.85 9.33
C GLU A 187 -15.20 -8.12 10.56
N ARG A 188 -14.75 -6.86 10.42
CA ARG A 188 -14.19 -6.07 11.53
C ARG A 188 -15.21 -5.64 12.57
N CYS A 189 -16.40 -5.24 12.12
CA CYS A 189 -17.35 -4.50 12.95
C CYS A 189 -18.63 -5.28 13.27
N GLY A 190 -18.86 -6.44 12.65
CA GLY A 190 -20.04 -7.26 12.89
C GLY A 190 -21.31 -6.84 12.15
N GLY A 191 -21.21 -6.00 11.12
CA GLY A 191 -22.30 -5.71 10.16
C GLY A 191 -22.94 -4.30 10.24
N GLY A 192 -23.55 -3.89 9.10
CA GLY A 192 -24.38 -2.69 8.88
C GLY A 192 -23.62 -1.36 8.74
N LEU A 193 -23.71 -0.65 7.60
CA LEU A 193 -23.33 0.78 7.57
C LEU A 193 -24.17 1.54 8.61
N GLU A 194 -23.63 2.61 9.20
CA GLU A 194 -24.50 3.52 9.95
C GLU A 194 -25.64 3.97 9.02
N VAL A 195 -26.85 3.99 9.56
CA VAL A 195 -28.06 4.30 8.80
C VAL A 195 -27.89 5.67 8.14
N GLY A 196 -27.79 5.69 6.80
CA GLY A 196 -27.68 6.92 6.00
C GLY A 196 -26.33 7.16 5.31
N ALA A 197 -25.29 6.36 5.55
CA ALA A 197 -24.05 6.48 4.78
C ALA A 197 -24.19 5.78 3.41
N ASP A 198 -23.98 6.51 2.31
CA ASP A 198 -23.86 5.93 0.97
C ASP A 198 -22.47 5.28 0.82
N VAL A 199 -22.42 4.03 0.39
CA VAL A 199 -21.16 3.33 0.06
C VAL A 199 -20.36 4.12 -0.98
N GLY A 200 -21.06 4.84 -1.86
CA GLY A 200 -20.49 5.76 -2.83
C GLY A 200 -19.68 6.89 -2.20
N ASP A 201 -20.09 7.41 -1.04
CA ASP A 201 -19.40 8.48 -0.31
C ASP A 201 -18.21 7.95 0.49
N VAL A 202 -18.26 6.67 0.87
CA VAL A 202 -17.18 6.03 1.64
C VAL A 202 -16.03 5.61 0.74
N VAL A 203 -16.29 5.04 -0.44
CA VAL A 203 -15.24 4.64 -1.39
C VAL A 203 -15.40 5.44 -2.68
N ARG A 204 -14.49 6.39 -2.87
CA ARG A 204 -14.52 7.38 -3.95
C ARG A 204 -13.29 7.29 -4.83
N LEU A 205 -13.49 7.28 -6.14
CA LEU A 205 -12.43 7.52 -7.10
C LEU A 205 -12.11 9.01 -7.10
N GLU A 206 -10.92 9.38 -6.63
CA GLU A 206 -10.47 10.77 -6.61
C GLU A 206 -9.82 11.15 -7.94
N HIS A 207 -9.03 10.24 -8.51
CA HIS A 207 -8.27 10.52 -9.72
C HIS A 207 -7.91 9.25 -10.50
N VAL A 208 -7.77 9.40 -11.82
CA VAL A 208 -7.19 8.38 -12.71
C VAL A 208 -6.01 9.01 -13.44
N GLU A 209 -4.80 8.65 -13.02
CA GLU A 209 -3.58 9.09 -13.67
C GLU A 209 -3.28 8.20 -14.88
N ARG A 210 -3.08 8.79 -16.06
CA ARG A 210 -2.62 8.09 -17.27
C ARG A 210 -1.10 8.20 -17.37
N VAL A 211 -0.38 7.24 -16.78
CA VAL A 211 1.08 7.32 -16.60
C VAL A 211 1.82 7.28 -17.93
N LYS A 212 1.58 6.23 -18.73
CA LYS A 212 2.25 6.00 -20.02
C LYS A 212 1.50 4.94 -20.85
N THR A 213 1.82 4.86 -22.13
CA THR A 213 1.45 3.72 -22.97
C THR A 213 2.25 2.48 -22.54
N TYR A 214 1.57 1.37 -22.28
CA TYR A 214 2.15 0.07 -21.96
C TYR A 214 2.39 -0.77 -23.22
N ALA A 215 1.43 -0.76 -24.14
CA ALA A 215 1.47 -1.41 -25.45
C ALA A 215 0.55 -0.62 -26.42
N PRO A 216 0.60 -0.84 -27.75
CA PRO A 216 -0.31 -0.15 -28.67
C PRO A 216 -1.77 -0.26 -28.25
N GLY A 217 -2.42 0.87 -27.99
CA GLY A 217 -3.81 0.95 -27.54
C GLY A 217 -4.04 0.62 -26.06
N VAL A 218 -3.00 0.35 -25.27
CA VAL A 218 -3.07 0.02 -23.83
C VAL A 218 -2.27 1.02 -23.01
N LEU A 219 -2.91 1.64 -22.03
CA LEU A 219 -2.32 2.57 -21.06
C LEU A 219 -2.07 1.88 -19.73
N HIS A 220 -0.94 2.20 -19.11
CA HIS A 220 -0.76 2.05 -17.68
C HIS A 220 -1.43 3.24 -16.98
N CYS A 221 -2.44 2.94 -16.18
CA CYS A 221 -3.16 3.87 -15.32
C CYS A 221 -2.87 3.63 -13.84
N VAL A 222 -2.98 4.68 -13.03
CA VAL A 222 -3.03 4.61 -11.57
C VAL A 222 -4.34 5.20 -11.10
N LEU A 223 -5.12 4.42 -10.37
CA LEU A 223 -6.39 4.86 -9.78
C LEU A 223 -6.12 5.25 -8.33
N ASP A 224 -6.37 6.51 -8.00
CA ASP A 224 -6.33 6.98 -6.63
C ASP A 224 -7.74 6.88 -6.04
N ILE A 225 -7.92 5.93 -5.12
CA ILE A 225 -9.21 5.65 -4.49
C ILE A 225 -9.12 6.04 -3.02
N TRP A 226 -9.99 6.94 -2.59
CA TRP A 226 -10.17 7.32 -1.20
C TRP A 226 -11.15 6.37 -0.51
N ILE A 227 -10.80 5.95 0.71
CA ILE A 227 -11.68 5.24 1.64
C ILE A 227 -11.85 6.11 2.89
N ALA A 228 -13.08 6.50 3.19
CA ALA A 228 -13.41 7.36 4.33
C ALA A 228 -13.25 6.64 5.68
N PRO A 229 -13.02 7.39 6.78
CA PRO A 229 -13.06 6.87 8.14
C PRO A 229 -14.37 6.14 8.44
N THR A 230 -14.31 4.99 9.11
CA THR A 230 -15.51 4.22 9.46
C THR A 230 -15.93 4.34 10.92
N GLY A 231 -15.25 5.19 11.72
CA GLY A 231 -15.64 5.56 13.09
C GLY A 231 -15.62 4.46 14.16
N THR A 232 -15.58 3.19 13.77
CA THR A 232 -15.78 2.04 14.66
C THR A 232 -14.49 1.62 15.38
N LYS A 233 -14.60 1.31 16.69
CA LYS A 233 -13.57 0.58 17.43
C LYS A 233 -13.50 -0.86 16.88
N PRO A 234 -12.31 -1.46 16.71
CA PRO A 234 -12.19 -2.88 16.42
C PRO A 234 -12.94 -3.68 17.50
N ARG A 235 -13.55 -4.82 17.14
CA ARG A 235 -14.02 -5.78 18.15
C ARG A 235 -12.83 -6.18 19.03
N ALA A 236 -13.02 -6.08 20.35
CA ALA A 236 -12.07 -6.54 21.36
C ALA A 236 -11.89 -8.06 21.29
#